data_AF-A0A7I7MGA3-F1
#
_entry.id   AF-A0A7I7MGA3-F1
#
_cell.length_a   1.000
_cell.length_b   1.000
_cell.length_c   1.000
_cell.angle_alpha   90.00
_cell.angle_beta   90.00
_cell.angle_gamma   90.00
#
_symmetry.space_group_name_H-M   'P 1'
#
loop_
_entity.id
_entity.type
_entity.pdbx_description
1 polymer ?
#
loop_
_entity_poly.entity_id
_entity_poly.type
_entity_poly.pdbx_seq_one_letter_code
_entity_poly.pdbx_strand_id
1 'polypeptide(L)'
;MNASNEHLSEEPQEQRGAPGSRDTGSDQASGGPADRPSGTFRGDETVPAHDEAGRSGQTGGEKTEMPPSDAEPAVPPYEGRQTTAKPEGGGEKR
;
A
#
# COMPACT_ATOMS: atom_id res chain seq x y z
N MET A 1 13.66 -25.99 -25.96
CA MET A 1 13.25 -24.76 -26.63
C MET A 1 12.95 -23.75 -25.54
N ASN A 2 13.92 -22.91 -25.16
CA ASN A 2 13.69 -21.80 -24.25
C ASN A 2 13.52 -20.57 -25.12
N ALA A 3 12.30 -20.06 -25.24
CA ALA A 3 12.06 -18.75 -25.82
C ALA A 3 12.78 -17.75 -24.93
N SER A 4 13.81 -17.12 -25.46
CA SER A 4 14.46 -15.97 -24.83
C SER A 4 13.36 -15.00 -24.44
N ASN A 5 13.30 -14.64 -23.16
CA ASN A 5 12.48 -13.56 -22.68
C ASN A 5 13.08 -12.27 -23.26
N GLU A 6 12.76 -11.96 -24.52
CA GLU A 6 13.13 -10.68 -25.13
C GLU A 6 12.40 -9.61 -24.33
N HIS A 7 13.15 -8.92 -23.46
CA HIS A 7 12.69 -7.69 -22.86
C HIS A 7 12.35 -6.75 -24.02
N LEU A 8 11.05 -6.61 -24.29
CA LEU A 8 10.53 -5.63 -25.22
C LEU A 8 11.14 -4.29 -24.86
N SER A 9 11.78 -3.64 -25.82
CA SER A 9 12.34 -2.31 -25.62
C SER A 9 11.25 -1.38 -25.10
N GLU A 10 11.50 -0.73 -23.96
CA GLU A 10 10.56 0.24 -23.40
C GLU A 10 10.46 1.46 -24.31
N GLU A 11 9.27 2.06 -24.39
CA GLU A 11 9.10 3.34 -25.09
C GLU A 11 9.92 4.45 -24.41
N PRO A 12 10.69 5.25 -25.18
CA PRO A 12 11.42 6.40 -24.68
C PRO A 12 10.55 7.37 -23.89
N GLN A 13 11.08 7.91 -22.79
CA GLN A 13 10.33 8.77 -21.88
C GLN A 13 9.86 10.07 -22.56
N GLU A 14 10.59 10.56 -23.55
CA GLU A 14 10.24 11.74 -24.36
C GLU A 14 8.95 11.52 -25.16
N GLN A 15 8.61 10.26 -25.46
CA GLN A 15 7.39 9.88 -26.18
C GLN A 15 6.19 9.71 -25.24
N ARG A 16 6.40 9.70 -23.92
CA ARG A 16 5.33 9.59 -22.89
C ARG A 16 4.63 10.90 -22.54
N GLY A 17 4.89 11.96 -23.31
CA GLY A 17 4.38 13.31 -23.08
C GLY A 17 5.11 14.03 -21.95
N ALA A 18 4.94 15.35 -21.87
CA ALA A 18 5.54 16.15 -20.80
C ALA A 18 5.02 15.68 -19.42
N PRO A 19 5.81 15.83 -18.33
CA PRO A 19 5.30 15.62 -16.98
C PRO A 19 4.02 16.44 -16.74
N GLY A 20 2.94 15.78 -16.33
CA GLY A 20 1.63 16.44 -16.15
C GLY A 20 0.79 16.61 -17.42
N SER A 21 1.22 16.05 -18.57
CA SER A 21 0.42 16.03 -19.81
C SER A 21 -0.85 15.17 -19.74
N ARG A 22 -0.96 14.31 -18.73
CA ARG A 22 -2.21 13.58 -18.46
C ARG A 22 -3.25 14.54 -17.93
N ASP A 23 -4.46 14.42 -18.46
CA ASP A 23 -5.64 15.07 -17.92
C ASP A 23 -5.83 14.69 -16.44
N THR A 24 -6.12 15.68 -15.60
CA THR A 24 -6.36 15.48 -14.15
C THR A 24 -7.75 14.92 -13.87
N GLY A 25 -8.59 14.78 -14.91
CA GLY A 25 -10.01 14.51 -14.78
C GLY A 25 -10.81 15.77 -14.45
N SER A 26 -12.13 15.59 -14.33
CA SER A 26 -13.07 16.66 -14.02
C SER A 26 -12.94 17.14 -12.57
N ASP A 27 -12.81 18.46 -12.38
CA ASP A 27 -12.93 19.11 -11.07
C ASP A 27 -14.37 19.11 -10.53
N GLN A 28 -15.35 18.83 -11.40
CA GLN A 28 -16.75 18.76 -11.02
C GLN A 28 -17.11 17.36 -10.55
N ALA A 29 -17.91 17.31 -9.47
CA ALA A 29 -18.54 16.07 -9.03
C ALA A 29 -19.33 15.45 -10.19
N SER A 30 -19.16 14.14 -10.40
CA SER A 30 -19.89 13.43 -11.44
C SER A 30 -21.39 13.59 -11.19
N GLY A 31 -22.13 13.86 -12.27
CA GLY A 31 -23.57 14.16 -12.26
C GLY A 31 -24.42 12.96 -11.89
N GLY A 32 -24.35 12.52 -10.63
CA GLY A 32 -25.42 11.75 -10.02
C GLY A 32 -26.64 12.65 -9.77
N PRO A 33 -27.84 12.08 -9.63
CA PRO A 33 -29.02 12.86 -9.25
C PRO A 33 -28.73 13.65 -7.97
N ALA A 34 -28.91 14.97 -8.02
CA ALA A 34 -28.74 15.84 -6.85
C ALA A 34 -29.74 15.46 -5.74
N ASP A 35 -30.92 14.97 -6.14
CA ASP A 35 -32.01 14.54 -5.27
C ASP A 35 -31.95 13.04 -4.98
N ARG A 36 -30.78 12.53 -4.54
CA ARG A 36 -30.76 11.19 -3.95
C ARG A 36 -31.59 11.22 -2.67
N PRO A 37 -32.64 10.40 -2.54
CA PRO A 37 -33.45 10.39 -1.33
C PRO A 37 -32.54 10.07 -0.14
N SER A 38 -32.63 10.88 0.91
CA SER A 38 -32.00 10.63 2.21
C SER A 38 -32.71 9.45 2.88
N GLY A 39 -32.44 8.24 2.41
CA GLY A 39 -32.96 7.01 2.98
C GLY A 39 -31.81 6.15 3.46
N THR A 40 -31.99 5.51 4.62
CA THR A 40 -31.17 4.35 4.98
C THR A 40 -31.25 3.34 3.84
N PHE A 41 -30.11 2.84 3.37
CA PHE A 41 -30.07 1.75 2.40
C PHE A 41 -30.93 0.60 2.94
N ARG A 42 -32.11 0.40 2.35
CA ARG A 42 -32.94 -0.78 2.60
C ARG A 42 -32.23 -1.88 1.84
N GLY A 43 -31.37 -2.60 2.55
CA GLY A 43 -30.50 -3.62 2.00
C GLY A 43 -31.16 -4.43 0.90
N ASP A 44 -30.43 -4.66 -0.19
CA ASP A 44 -30.76 -5.77 -1.07
C ASP A 44 -30.79 -7.04 -0.21
N GLU A 45 -31.82 -7.87 -0.37
CA GLU A 45 -31.97 -9.13 0.35
C GLU A 45 -30.80 -10.10 0.05
N THR A 46 -30.01 -9.80 -1.00
CA THR A 46 -28.77 -10.51 -1.31
C THR A 46 -27.60 -10.18 -0.40
N VAL A 47 -27.64 -9.09 0.37
CA VAL A 47 -26.58 -8.72 1.31
C VAL A 47 -26.89 -9.36 2.67
N PRO A 48 -26.11 -10.36 3.12
CA PRO A 48 -26.34 -10.98 4.41
C PRO A 48 -26.20 -9.95 5.52
N ALA A 49 -27.25 -9.80 6.34
CA ALA A 49 -27.15 -9.06 7.59
C ALA A 49 -26.14 -9.78 8.48
N HIS A 50 -25.08 -9.09 8.90
CA HIS A 50 -24.19 -9.64 9.92
C HIS A 50 -24.93 -9.53 11.26
N ASP A 51 -25.44 -10.64 11.78
CA ASP A 51 -26.05 -10.70 13.11
C ASP A 51 -25.09 -10.10 14.16
N GLU A 52 -25.57 -9.12 14.89
CA GLU A 52 -24.88 -8.52 16.05
C GLU A 52 -24.98 -9.44 17.28
N ALA A 53 -25.74 -10.54 17.19
CA ALA A 53 -25.97 -11.50 18.26
C ALA A 53 -25.06 -12.76 18.20
N GLY A 54 -23.91 -12.69 17.50
CA GLY A 54 -23.14 -13.90 17.17
C GLY A 54 -21.62 -13.89 17.40
N ARG A 55 -21.00 -12.77 17.77
CA ARG A 55 -19.55 -12.73 18.09
C ARG A 55 -19.25 -11.76 19.23
N SER A 56 -19.79 -12.04 20.41
CA SER A 56 -19.16 -11.56 21.64
C SER A 56 -17.79 -12.23 21.77
N GLY A 57 -16.72 -11.53 21.36
CA GLY A 57 -15.35 -11.97 21.62
C GLY A 57 -14.40 -12.03 20.44
N GLN A 58 -14.77 -11.54 19.26
CA GLN A 58 -13.85 -11.49 18.10
C GLN A 58 -13.57 -10.09 17.57
N THR A 59 -13.90 -9.05 18.35
CA THR A 59 -13.14 -7.82 18.28
C THR A 59 -11.82 -8.12 19.01
N GLY A 60 -10.70 -8.19 18.28
CA GLY A 60 -9.35 -8.35 18.82
C GLY A 60 -8.91 -7.16 19.69
N GLY A 61 -9.67 -6.93 20.76
CA GLY A 61 -9.58 -5.83 21.71
C GLY A 61 -9.03 -6.25 23.06
N GLU A 62 -8.48 -7.46 23.16
CA GLU A 62 -7.53 -7.81 24.22
C GLU A 62 -6.26 -6.98 23.98
N LYS A 63 -6.37 -5.68 24.25
CA LYS A 63 -5.24 -4.78 24.27
C LYS A 63 -4.43 -5.16 25.49
N THR A 64 -3.12 -5.22 25.32
CA THR A 64 -2.19 -5.31 26.44
C THR A 64 -2.47 -4.11 27.36
N GLU A 65 -3.14 -4.35 28.50
CA GLU A 65 -3.41 -3.32 29.53
C GLU A 65 -2.13 -2.89 30.25
N MET A 66 -1.05 -3.64 30.07
CA MET A 66 0.26 -3.31 30.59
C MET A 66 0.84 -2.12 29.81
N PRO A 67 1.38 -1.09 30.49
CA PRO A 67 2.08 -0.01 29.80
C PRO A 67 3.22 -0.60 28.96
N PRO A 68 3.59 0.04 27.83
CA PRO A 68 4.76 -0.38 27.08
C PRO A 68 5.96 -0.44 28.03
N SER A 69 6.66 -1.57 28.03
CA SER A 69 7.91 -1.69 28.76
C SER A 69 8.92 -0.69 28.20
N ASP A 70 9.82 -0.18 29.04
CA ASP A 70 10.96 0.69 28.65
C ASP A 70 12.07 -0.10 27.93
N ALA A 71 11.66 -1.05 27.08
CA ALA A 71 12.57 -1.83 26.27
C ALA A 71 13.16 -0.90 25.18
N GLU A 72 14.48 -0.95 25.01
CA GLU A 72 15.13 -0.21 23.95
C GLU A 72 14.55 -0.59 22.58
N PRO A 73 14.39 0.37 21.66
CA PRO A 73 13.95 0.09 20.30
C PRO A 73 14.81 -1.01 19.67
N ALA A 74 14.19 -1.90 18.92
CA ALA A 74 14.94 -2.90 18.17
C ALA A 74 15.96 -2.21 17.26
N VAL A 75 17.24 -2.55 17.44
CA VAL A 75 18.31 -2.15 16.55
C VAL A 75 17.95 -2.64 15.15
N PRO A 76 17.73 -1.73 14.18
CA PRO A 76 17.34 -2.15 12.87
C PRO A 76 18.47 -2.96 12.20
N PRO A 77 18.14 -3.90 11.28
CA PRO A 77 19.13 -4.78 10.64
C PRO A 77 20.09 -4.05 9.68
N TYR A 78 20.04 -2.72 9.67
CA TYR A 78 20.93 -1.83 8.93
C TYR A 78 21.97 -1.13 9.81
N GLU A 79 21.90 -1.25 11.12
CA GLU A 79 22.97 -0.78 12.02
C GLU A 79 24.26 -1.58 11.76
N GLY A 80 25.36 -0.87 11.50
CA GLY A 80 26.63 -1.49 11.11
C GLY A 80 26.81 -1.79 9.60
N ARG A 81 25.85 -1.44 8.74
CA ARG A 81 26.05 -1.52 7.28
C ARG A 81 27.00 -0.43 6.80
N GLN A 82 27.78 -0.76 5.78
CA GLN A 82 28.61 0.21 5.06
C GLN A 82 27.71 1.27 4.43
N THR A 83 27.94 2.55 4.76
CA THR A 83 27.21 3.70 4.20
C THR A 83 27.79 4.18 2.87
N THR A 84 28.98 3.69 2.52
CA THR A 84 29.71 4.04 1.30
C THR A 84 30.21 2.78 0.61
N ALA A 85 30.42 2.86 -0.71
CA ALA A 85 31.07 1.80 -1.44
C ALA A 85 32.48 1.53 -0.88
N LYS A 86 32.89 0.26 -0.84
CA LYS A 86 34.29 -0.09 -0.59
C LYS A 86 35.12 0.45 -1.74
N PRO A 87 36.29 1.08 -1.48
CA PRO A 87 37.18 1.50 -2.55
C PRO A 87 37.59 0.29 -3.38
N GLU A 88 37.62 0.45 -4.71
CA GLU A 88 38.16 -0.58 -5.60
C GLU A 88 39.62 -0.85 -5.21
N GLY A 89 39.90 -2.07 -4.74
CA GLY A 89 41.24 -2.51 -4.31
C GLY A 89 41.35 -3.00 -2.87
N GLY A 90 40.29 -2.90 -2.05
CA GLY A 90 40.30 -3.36 -0.64
C GLY A 90 40.19 -4.87 -0.43
N GLY A 91 40.77 -5.69 -1.31
CA GLY A 91 40.89 -7.13 -1.11
C GLY A 91 42.14 -7.43 -0.28
N GLU A 92 41.97 -7.57 1.04
CA GLU A 92 43.01 -8.08 1.93
C GLU A 92 43.31 -9.54 1.54
N LYS A 93 44.51 -9.77 0.99
CA LYS A 93 45.02 -11.13 0.80
C LYS A 93 45.41 -11.67 2.17
N ARG A 94 44.70 -12.66 2.70
CA ARG A 94 45.26 -13.78 3.49
C ARG A 94 44.44 -15.04 3.30
#